data_AF-A0A932EHU0-F1
#
_entry.id   AF-A0A932EHU0-F1
#
_cell.length_a   1.000
_cell.length_b   1.000
_cell.length_c   1.000
_cell.angle_alpha   90.00
_cell.angle_beta   90.00
_cell.angle_gamma   90.00
#
_symmetry.space_group_name_H-M   'P 1'
#
loop_
_entity.id
_entity.type
_entity.pdbx_description
1 polymer ?
#
loop_
_entity_poly.entity_id
_entity_poly.type
_entity_poly.pdbx_seq_one_letter_code
_entity_poly.pdbx_strand_id
1 'polypeptide(L)'
;MSVANAQEHLDALFELFDPGGNTPAYVASAIKDTASAYYHAAGLSRKQRAWAAYVLANAEGALDNRSEALRWAREAVSLDGTVRAYQAMVQSLTRPQ
;
A
#
# COMPACT_ATOMS: atom_id res chain seq x y z
N MET A 1 -13.66 7.00 14.57
CA MET A 1 -12.45 7.25 13.76
C MET A 1 -12.91 8.05 12.54
N SER A 2 -12.47 9.30 12.39
CA SER A 2 -12.89 10.16 11.26
C SER A 2 -12.26 9.66 9.95
N VAL A 3 -12.97 9.84 8.84
CA VAL A 3 -12.46 9.60 7.48
C VAL A 3 -11.18 10.43 7.24
N ALA A 4 -11.12 11.68 7.70
CA ALA A 4 -9.93 12.53 7.52
C ALA A 4 -8.66 11.91 8.15
N ASN A 5 -8.77 11.40 9.39
CA ASN A 5 -7.63 10.80 10.09
C ASN A 5 -7.05 9.56 9.40
N ALA A 6 -7.88 8.76 8.71
CA ALA A 6 -7.40 7.55 8.06
C ALA A 6 -6.48 7.85 6.86
N GLN A 7 -6.79 8.91 6.11
CA GLN A 7 -5.93 9.34 5.00
C GLN A 7 -4.58 9.85 5.53
N GLU A 8 -4.62 10.80 6.48
CA GLU A 8 -3.42 11.38 7.07
C GLU A 8 -2.49 10.33 7.69
N HIS A 9 -3.06 9.33 8.37
CA HIS A 9 -2.26 8.26 8.96
C HIS A 9 -1.63 7.36 7.89
N LEU A 10 -2.35 7.02 6.82
CA LEU A 10 -1.79 6.24 5.73
C LEU A 10 -0.71 7.01 4.97
N ASP A 11 -0.86 8.33 4.81
CA ASP A 11 0.15 9.20 4.24
C ASP A 11 1.41 9.20 5.10
N ALA A 12 1.27 9.38 6.42
CA ALA A 12 2.38 9.33 7.37
C ALA A 12 3.09 7.96 7.38
N LEU A 13 2.35 6.85 7.24
CA LEU A 13 2.95 5.52 7.09
C LEU A 13 3.75 5.40 5.80
N PHE A 14 3.26 5.99 4.70
CA PHE A 14 3.94 5.93 3.42
C PHE A 14 5.25 6.72 3.42
N GLU A 15 5.33 7.82 4.19
CA GLU A 15 6.56 8.60 4.39
C GLU A 15 7.66 7.84 5.15
N LEU A 16 7.32 6.74 5.85
CA LEU A 16 8.31 5.90 6.54
C LEU A 16 9.09 4.98 5.60
N PHE A 17 8.64 4.79 4.35
CA PHE A 17 9.41 4.04 3.38
C PHE A 17 10.67 4.82 2.98
N ASP A 18 11.80 4.13 2.96
CA ASP A 18 13.03 4.67 2.37
C ASP A 18 12.86 4.79 0.84
N PRO A 19 12.94 6.00 0.26
CA PRO A 19 12.89 6.19 -1.19
C PRO A 19 14.02 5.46 -1.93
N GLY A 20 15.13 5.16 -1.24
CA GLY A 20 16.25 4.37 -1.75
C GLY A 20 15.99 2.86 -1.82
N GLY A 21 14.84 2.40 -1.34
CA GLY A 21 14.44 0.99 -1.38
C GLY A 21 15.00 0.13 -0.23
N ASN A 22 15.68 0.72 0.76
CA ASN A 22 16.29 -0.03 1.87
C ASN A 22 15.45 0.07 3.16
N THR A 23 14.12 0.04 3.03
CA THR A 23 13.23 0.11 4.18
C THR A 23 13.50 -1.10 5.09
N PRO A 24 13.85 -0.91 6.38
CA PRO A 24 14.12 -2.03 7.27
C PRO A 24 12.90 -2.94 7.42
N ALA A 25 13.10 -4.26 7.42
CA ALA A 25 12.00 -5.24 7.45
C ALA A 25 11.04 -5.05 8.64
N TYR A 26 11.53 -4.62 9.80
CA TYR A 26 10.68 -4.34 10.96
C TYR A 26 9.78 -3.11 10.74
N VAL A 27 10.26 -2.09 10.04
CA VAL A 27 9.47 -0.91 9.64
C VAL A 27 8.42 -1.31 8.62
N ALA A 28 8.81 -2.05 7.58
CA ALA A 28 7.89 -2.55 6.57
C ALA A 28 6.79 -3.44 7.18
N SER A 29 7.13 -4.28 8.17
CA SER A 29 6.16 -5.11 8.88
C SER A 29 5.17 -4.26 9.69
N ALA A 30 5.64 -3.24 10.43
CA ALA A 30 4.77 -2.35 11.19
C ALA A 30 3.82 -1.53 10.29
N ILE A 31 4.33 -1.04 9.14
CA ILE A 31 3.51 -0.39 8.12
C ILE A 31 2.45 -1.35 7.60
N LYS A 32 2.84 -2.58 7.26
CA LYS A 32 1.91 -3.61 6.76
C LYS A 32 0.76 -3.86 7.74
N ASP A 33 1.07 -4.13 8.99
CA ASP A 33 0.06 -4.44 10.01
C ASP A 33 -0.93 -3.29 10.18
N THR A 34 -0.42 -2.06 10.21
CA THR A 34 -1.25 -0.87 10.37
C THR A 34 -2.10 -0.60 9.12
N ALA A 35 -1.51 -0.67 7.92
CA ALA A 35 -2.24 -0.49 6.66
C ALA A 35 -3.32 -1.57 6.46
N SER A 36 -3.05 -2.80 6.90
CA SER A 36 -4.05 -3.90 6.91
C SER A 36 -5.23 -3.56 7.81
N ALA A 37 -4.98 -3.05 9.02
CA ALA A 37 -6.03 -2.62 9.93
C ALA A 37 -6.91 -1.52 9.31
N TYR A 38 -6.31 -0.54 8.63
CA TYR A 38 -7.06 0.47 7.89
C TYR A 38 -7.85 -0.13 6.73
N TYR A 39 -7.25 -0.97 5.89
CA TYR A 39 -7.94 -1.59 4.75
C TYR A 39 -9.21 -2.34 5.18
N HIS A 40 -9.17 -3.02 6.33
CA HIS A 40 -10.31 -3.78 6.88
C HIS A 40 -11.27 -2.96 7.75
N ALA A 41 -10.93 -1.73 8.13
CA ALA A 41 -11.78 -0.89 8.97
C ALA A 41 -13.13 -0.57 8.31
N ALA A 42 -14.19 -0.51 9.12
CA ALA A 42 -15.50 -0.04 8.67
C ALA A 42 -15.49 1.49 8.46
N GLY A 43 -16.32 1.98 7.54
CA GLY A 43 -16.51 3.42 7.32
C GLY A 43 -15.45 4.11 6.45
N LEU A 44 -14.40 3.40 6.00
CA LEU A 44 -13.48 3.96 5.00
C LEU A 44 -14.11 3.99 3.61
N SER A 45 -13.88 5.10 2.91
CA SER A 45 -14.23 5.26 1.51
C SER A 45 -13.44 4.31 0.62
N ARG A 46 -13.95 4.07 -0.60
CA ARG A 46 -13.27 3.24 -1.61
C ARG A 46 -11.86 3.76 -1.93
N LYS A 47 -11.68 5.08 -2.01
CA LYS A 47 -10.38 5.72 -2.28
C LYS A 47 -9.36 5.45 -1.17
N GLN A 48 -9.78 5.51 0.09
CA GLN A 48 -8.90 5.24 1.23
C GLN A 48 -8.53 3.76 1.33
N ARG A 49 -9.46 2.86 1.02
CA ARG A 49 -9.12 1.43 0.90
C ARG A 49 -8.14 1.19 -0.24
N ALA A 50 -8.28 1.89 -1.37
CA ALA A 50 -7.32 1.81 -2.47
C ALA A 50 -5.93 2.28 -2.03
N TRP A 51 -5.87 3.39 -1.27
CA TRP A 51 -4.62 3.89 -0.71
C TRP A 51 -3.99 2.92 0.28
N ALA A 52 -4.77 2.36 1.21
CA ALA A 52 -4.30 1.33 2.14
C ALA A 52 -3.77 0.08 1.40
N ALA A 53 -4.46 -0.38 0.35
CA ALA A 53 -3.99 -1.48 -0.49
C ALA A 53 -2.66 -1.14 -1.19
N TYR A 54 -2.47 0.10 -1.63
CA TYR A 54 -1.20 0.53 -2.21
C TYR A 54 -0.06 0.58 -1.17
N VAL A 55 -0.32 1.07 0.04
CA VAL A 55 0.65 1.03 1.15
C VAL A 55 1.04 -0.41 1.48
N LEU A 56 0.07 -1.33 1.52
CA LEU A 56 0.32 -2.77 1.70
C LEU A 56 1.19 -3.36 0.59
N ALA A 57 0.96 -2.97 -0.66
CA ALA A 57 1.77 -3.43 -1.78
C ALA A 57 3.24 -3.00 -1.64
N ASN A 58 3.50 -1.77 -1.17
CA ASN A 58 4.86 -1.28 -0.94
C ASN A 58 5.51 -1.99 0.25
N ALA A 59 4.75 -2.26 1.32
CA ALA A 59 5.25 -3.00 2.47
C ALA A 59 5.66 -4.43 2.10
N GLU A 60 4.84 -5.15 1.34
CA GLU A 60 5.19 -6.50 0.85
C GLU A 60 6.38 -6.46 -0.10
N GLY A 61 6.48 -5.42 -0.93
CA GLY A 61 7.66 -5.20 -1.79
C GLY A 61 8.95 -5.01 -1.00
N ALA A 62 8.92 -4.20 0.06
CA ALA A 62 10.05 -4.00 0.97
C ALA A 62 10.39 -5.25 1.80
N LEU A 63 9.48 -6.21 1.90
CA LEU A 63 9.68 -7.53 2.52
C LEU A 63 10.06 -8.61 1.50
N ASP A 64 10.43 -8.23 0.28
CA ASP A 64 10.76 -9.12 -0.85
C ASP A 64 9.64 -10.10 -1.24
N ASN A 65 8.40 -9.83 -0.82
CA ASN A 65 7.23 -10.65 -1.13
C ASN A 65 6.54 -10.15 -2.40
N ARG A 66 7.18 -10.37 -3.55
CA ARG A 66 6.70 -9.90 -4.85
C ARG A 66 5.27 -10.34 -5.19
N SER A 67 4.91 -11.57 -4.83
CA SER A 67 3.58 -12.13 -5.11
C SER A 67 2.47 -11.37 -4.37
N GLU A 68 2.64 -11.13 -3.07
CA GLU A 68 1.67 -10.36 -2.30
C GLU A 68 1.69 -8.87 -2.67
N ALA A 69 2.87 -8.30 -2.96
CA ALA A 69 2.98 -6.95 -3.48
C ALA A 69 2.14 -6.77 -4.76
N LEU A 70 2.21 -7.72 -5.69
CA LEU A 70 1.43 -7.68 -6.93
C LEU A 70 -0.06 -7.85 -6.67
N ARG A 71 -0.44 -8.75 -5.74
CA ARG A 71 -1.85 -8.95 -5.37
C ARG A 71 -2.45 -7.65 -4.84
N TRP A 72 -1.78 -6.97 -3.91
CA TRP A 72 -2.24 -5.72 -3.34
C TRP A 72 -2.22 -4.55 -4.32
N ALA A 73 -1.21 -4.47 -5.20
CA ALA A 73 -1.17 -3.44 -6.24
C ALA A 73 -2.38 -3.56 -7.20
N ARG A 74 -2.76 -4.79 -7.57
CA ARG A 74 -3.96 -5.05 -8.38
C ARG A 74 -5.24 -4.65 -7.64
N GLU A 75 -5.30 -4.90 -6.33
CA GLU A 75 -6.42 -4.49 -5.50
C GLU A 75 -6.55 -2.96 -5.41
N ALA A 76 -5.44 -2.23 -5.29
CA ALA A 76 -5.47 -0.77 -5.36
C ALA A 76 -6.04 -0.26 -6.69
N VAL A 77 -5.65 -0.86 -7.82
CA VAL A 77 -6.21 -0.55 -9.15
C VAL A 77 -7.69 -0.94 -9.27
N SER A 78 -8.11 -2.07 -8.68
CA SER A 78 -9.51 -2.50 -8.71
C SER A 78 -10.41 -1.50 -7.96
N LEU A 79 -9.90 -0.94 -6.87
CA LEU A 79 -10.60 0.04 -6.03
C LEU A 79 -10.56 1.45 -6.64
N ASP A 80 -9.41 1.92 -7.11
CA ASP A 80 -9.27 3.19 -7.81
C ASP A 80 -8.28 3.10 -8.98
N GLY A 81 -8.82 2.73 -10.14
CA GLY A 81 -8.05 2.60 -11.38
C GLY A 81 -7.62 3.92 -12.01
N THR A 82 -8.00 5.08 -11.45
CA THR A 82 -7.63 6.39 -12.01
C THR A 82 -6.23 6.85 -11.56
N VAL A 83 -5.71 6.25 -10.49
CA VAL A 83 -4.42 6.60 -9.91
C VAL A 83 -3.29 5.92 -10.68
N ARG A 84 -2.49 6.73 -11.40
CA ARG A 84 -1.39 6.24 -12.24
C ARG A 84 -0.33 5.46 -11.47
N ALA A 85 -0.05 5.84 -10.22
CA ALA A 85 0.95 5.17 -9.39
C ALA A 85 0.61 3.68 -9.16
N TYR A 86 -0.67 3.36 -8.93
CA TYR A 86 -1.11 1.98 -8.71
C TYR A 86 -0.90 1.12 -9.97
N GLN A 87 -1.26 1.68 -11.12
CA GLN A 87 -1.05 1.04 -12.41
C GLN A 87 0.45 0.81 -12.70
N ALA A 88 1.29 1.81 -12.43
CA ALA A 88 2.73 1.71 -12.62
C ALA A 88 3.34 0.60 -11.75
N MET A 89 2.88 0.44 -10.51
CA MET A 89 3.32 -0.64 -9.63
C MET A 89 2.92 -2.03 -10.13
N VAL A 90 1.69 -2.21 -10.62
CA VAL A 90 1.29 -3.47 -11.26
C VAL A 90 2.19 -3.77 -12.47
N GLN A 91 2.50 -2.77 -13.29
CA GLN A 91 3.36 -2.95 -14.45
C GLN A 91 4.80 -3.33 -14.04
N SER A 92 5.38 -2.71 -13.01
CA SER A 92 6.74 -3.04 -12.56
C SER A 92 6.82 -4.44 -11.94
N LEU A 93 5.77 -4.88 -11.25
CA LEU A 93 5.71 -6.18 -10.58
C LEU A 93 5.34 -7.35 -11.51
N THR A 94 4.77 -7.07 -12.68
CA THR A 94 4.41 -8.09 -13.68
C THR A 94 5.52 -8.36 -14.69
N ARG A 95 6.43 -7.42 -14.91
CA ARG A 95 7.57 -7.63 -15.80
C ARG A 95 8.55 -8.66 -15.20
N PRO A 96 9.06 -9.64 -15.98
CA PRO A 96 10.18 -10.46 -15.55
C PRO A 96 11.42 -9.57 -15.36
N GLN A 97 12.21 -9.84 -14.32
CA GLN A 97 13.51 -9.19 -14.11
C GLN A 97 14.56 -9.74 -15.07
#